data_AF-A0A7E4W790-F1
#
_entry.id   AF-A0A7E4W790-F1
#
_cell.length_a   1.000
_cell.length_b   1.000
_cell.length_c   1.000
_cell.angle_alpha   90.00
_cell.angle_beta   90.00
_cell.angle_gamma   90.00
#
_symmetry.space_group_name_H-M   'P 1'
#
loop_
_entity.id
_entity.type
_entity.pdbx_description
1 polymer ?
#
loop_
_entity_poly.entity_id
_entity_poly.type
_entity_poly.pdbx_seq_one_letter_code
_entity_poly.pdbx_strand_id
1 'polypeptide(L)'
;MLPKKINDYIKRTTADDDKLSIRDTLQAFGSVLKILLFQRDWTIPIIVFVLLFEVLSELLVFELVKIPGQFVTALLNRDEHAFWKVFERSLVWYAIDIVIGASVKLLHGIAYFILRRNLMSAMHEKYFSNNVYYKMNKINNKRIDNP
;
A
#
# COMPACT_ATOMS: atom_id res chain seq x y z
N MET A 1 15.23 37.93 -13.63
CA MET A 1 16.33 37.58 -12.70
C MET A 1 15.75 37.49 -11.30
N LEU A 2 15.62 36.29 -10.74
CA LEU A 2 15.18 36.11 -9.36
C LEU A 2 16.22 36.72 -8.40
N PRO A 3 15.81 37.43 -7.34
CA PRO A 3 16.74 38.08 -6.42
C PRO A 3 17.62 37.02 -5.75
N LYS A 4 18.95 37.26 -5.69
CA LYS A 4 19.98 36.34 -5.16
C LYS A 4 19.59 35.63 -3.86
N LYS A 5 18.86 36.32 -2.97
CA LYS A 5 18.35 35.75 -1.71
C LYS A 5 17.40 34.56 -1.92
N ILE A 6 16.49 34.61 -2.89
CA ILE A 6 15.57 33.50 -3.16
C ILE A 6 16.35 32.28 -3.68
N ASN A 7 17.38 32.51 -4.49
CA ASN A 7 18.23 31.42 -4.99
C ASN A 7 19.02 30.77 -3.85
N ASP A 8 19.56 31.55 -2.91
CA ASP A 8 20.26 31.02 -1.73
C ASP A 8 19.33 30.32 -0.73
N TYR A 9 18.06 30.74 -0.63
CA TYR A 9 17.06 30.03 0.18
C TYR A 9 16.67 28.69 -0.46
N ILE A 10 16.34 28.67 -1.76
CA ILE A 10 16.06 27.42 -2.49
C ILE A 10 17.25 26.46 -2.38
N LYS A 11 18.48 26.98 -2.57
CA LYS A 11 19.71 26.20 -2.48
C LYS A 11 19.99 25.68 -1.07
N ARG A 12 19.54 26.38 -0.01
CA ARG A 12 19.60 25.88 1.38
C ARG A 12 18.54 24.84 1.69
N THR A 13 17.30 25.01 1.21
CA THR A 13 16.25 24.00 1.40
C THR A 13 16.62 22.70 0.67
N THR A 14 17.14 22.79 -0.55
CA THR A 14 17.61 21.62 -1.31
C THR A 14 18.90 21.01 -0.75
N ALA A 15 19.78 21.81 -0.13
CA ALA A 15 21.02 21.30 0.47
C ALA A 15 20.83 20.68 1.87
N ASP A 16 19.73 21.00 2.56
CA ASP A 16 19.34 20.36 3.83
C ASP A 16 18.53 19.07 3.57
N ASP A 17 17.73 19.03 2.50
CA ASP A 17 17.06 17.81 2.00
C ASP A 17 18.07 16.74 1.50
N ASP A 18 19.23 17.15 0.97
CA ASP A 18 20.30 16.22 0.53
C ASP A 18 21.05 15.55 1.69
N LYS A 19 20.80 15.99 2.93
CA LYS A 19 21.29 15.36 4.17
C LYS A 19 20.19 14.61 4.92
N LEU A 20 19.09 14.28 4.25
CA LEU A 20 18.07 13.40 4.80
C LEU A 20 18.65 11.98 4.96
N SER A 21 19.32 11.77 6.08
CA SER A 21 19.94 10.51 6.46
C SER A 21 18.89 9.42 6.39
N ILE A 22 19.23 8.28 5.77
CA ILE A 22 18.35 7.11 5.65
C ILE A 22 17.79 6.70 7.03
N ARG A 23 18.54 6.93 8.11
CA ARG A 23 18.08 6.70 9.49
C ARG A 23 16.89 7.58 9.89
N ASP A 24 16.90 8.85 9.54
CA ASP A 24 15.85 9.81 9.93
C ASP A 24 14.55 9.52 9.16
N THR A 25 14.67 9.13 7.89
CA THR A 25 13.51 8.68 7.09
C THR A 25 12.90 7.39 7.62
N LEU A 26 13.73 6.40 8.00
CA LEU A 26 13.28 5.15 8.63
C LEU A 26 12.60 5.41 9.98
N GLN A 27 13.14 6.31 10.79
CA GLN A 27 12.55 6.65 12.08
C GLN A 27 11.21 7.39 11.94
N ALA A 28 11.12 8.31 10.98
CA ALA A 28 9.87 8.99 10.63
C ALA A 28 8.82 7.99 10.11
N PHE A 29 9.22 7.10 9.20
CA PHE A 29 8.35 6.05 8.67
C PHE A 29 7.84 5.12 9.78
N GLY A 30 8.72 4.64 10.65
CA GLY A 30 8.33 3.79 11.79
C GLY A 30 7.38 4.48 12.76
N SER A 31 7.57 5.78 12.98
CA SER A 31 6.68 6.57 13.85
C SER A 31 5.28 6.73 13.24
N VAL A 32 5.20 6.98 11.92
CA VAL A 32 3.94 7.05 11.19
C VAL A 32 3.26 5.69 11.16
N LEU A 33 4.02 4.62 10.89
CA LEU A 33 3.52 3.25 10.86
C LEU A 33 2.91 2.83 12.20
N LYS A 34 3.56 3.18 13.32
CA LYS A 34 3.04 2.90 14.67
C LYS A 34 1.71 3.60 14.92
N ILE A 35 1.59 4.87 14.53
CA ILE A 35 0.34 5.63 14.65
C ILE A 35 -0.74 5.00 13.76
N LEU A 36 -0.39 4.62 12.54
CA LEU A 36 -1.30 4.11 11.54
C LEU A 36 -1.85 2.71 11.91
N LEU A 37 -1.02 1.86 12.52
CA LEU A 37 -1.39 0.52 13.00
C LEU A 37 -2.11 0.52 14.36
N PHE A 38 -1.78 1.44 15.27
CA PHE A 38 -2.20 1.37 16.67
C PHE A 38 -3.35 2.32 17.05
N GLN A 39 -3.87 3.13 16.11
CA GLN A 39 -4.95 4.07 16.43
C GLN A 39 -6.31 3.38 16.68
N ARG A 40 -6.53 2.16 16.17
CA ARG A 40 -7.79 1.44 16.35
C ARG A 40 -7.60 -0.08 16.36
N ASP A 41 -8.16 -0.73 17.38
CA ASP A 41 -8.02 -2.18 17.67
C ASP A 41 -8.37 -3.10 16.49
N TRP A 42 -9.28 -2.68 15.62
CA TRP A 42 -9.72 -3.46 14.45
C TRP A 42 -8.77 -3.40 13.25
N THR A 43 -7.74 -2.54 13.28
CA THR A 43 -6.83 -2.37 12.12
C THR A 43 -5.91 -3.58 11.95
N ILE A 44 -5.37 -4.10 13.05
CA ILE A 44 -4.47 -5.26 13.06
C ILE A 44 -5.16 -6.53 12.52
N PRO A 45 -6.34 -6.95 13.01
CA PRO A 45 -6.98 -8.17 12.50
C PRO A 45 -7.34 -8.06 11.02
N ILE A 46 -7.69 -6.86 10.52
CA ILE A 46 -7.99 -6.65 9.10
C ILE A 46 -6.74 -6.86 8.24
N ILE A 47 -5.60 -6.31 8.65
CA ILE A 47 -4.33 -6.49 7.92
C ILE A 47 -3.92 -7.97 7.93
N VAL A 48 -4.01 -8.65 9.08
CA VAL A 48 -3.72 -10.09 9.18
C VAL A 48 -4.65 -10.89 8.27
N PHE A 49 -5.93 -10.52 8.21
CA PHE A 49 -6.90 -11.17 7.33
C PHE A 49 -6.59 -10.96 5.85
N VAL A 50 -6.18 -9.74 5.45
CA VAL A 50 -5.75 -9.46 4.06
C VAL A 50 -4.53 -10.29 3.71
N LEU A 51 -3.51 -10.34 4.57
CA LEU A 51 -2.30 -11.13 4.35
C LEU A 51 -2.62 -12.63 4.21
N LEU A 52 -3.53 -13.15 5.04
CA LEU A 52 -3.96 -14.55 4.94
C LEU A 52 -4.63 -14.86 3.61
N PHE A 53 -5.51 -13.97 3.13
CA PHE A 53 -6.17 -14.12 1.83
C PHE A 53 -5.18 -14.00 0.66
N GLU A 54 -4.17 -13.16 0.80
CA GLU A 54 -3.13 -12.99 -0.20
C GLU A 54 -2.26 -14.24 -0.33
N VAL A 55 -1.81 -14.81 0.80
CA VAL A 55 -1.11 -16.11 0.81
C VAL A 55 -1.99 -17.21 0.19
N LEU A 56 -3.28 -17.24 0.53
CA LEU A 56 -4.20 -18.21 -0.07
C LEU A 56 -4.30 -18.03 -1.58
N SER A 57 -4.38 -16.80 -2.08
CA SER A 57 -4.42 -16.53 -3.52
C SER A 57 -3.16 -17.01 -4.24
N GLU A 58 -1.98 -16.84 -3.61
CA GLU A 58 -0.72 -17.27 -4.19
C GLU A 58 -0.60 -18.80 -4.26
N LEU A 59 -1.12 -19.51 -3.26
CA LEU A 59 -1.20 -20.98 -3.28
C LEU A 59 -2.10 -21.49 -4.43
N LEU A 60 -3.17 -20.79 -4.77
CA LEU A 60 -4.04 -21.15 -5.90
C LEU A 60 -3.34 -20.94 -7.22
N VAL A 61 -2.67 -19.80 -7.39
CA VAL A 61 -1.88 -19.49 -8.58
C VAL A 61 -0.80 -20.55 -8.78
N PHE A 62 -0.14 -21.00 -7.71
CA PHE A 62 0.84 -22.08 -7.78
C PHE A 62 0.27 -23.39 -8.34
N GLU A 63 -0.98 -23.74 -8.00
CA GLU A 63 -1.63 -24.93 -8.55
C GLU A 63 -2.07 -24.72 -10.01
N LEU A 64 -2.57 -23.53 -10.35
CA LEU A 64 -2.95 -23.17 -11.71
C LEU A 64 -1.78 -23.26 -12.70
N VAL A 65 -0.57 -22.90 -12.27
CA VAL A 65 0.65 -22.98 -13.10
C VAL A 65 0.96 -24.41 -13.55
N LYS A 66 0.50 -25.44 -12.83
CA LYS A 66 0.73 -26.85 -13.19
C LYS A 66 -0.21 -27.35 -14.29
N ILE A 67 -1.35 -26.68 -14.49
CA ILE A 67 -2.42 -27.12 -15.40
C ILE A 67 -1.95 -27.18 -16.87
N PRO A 68 -1.24 -26.17 -17.43
CA PRO A 68 -0.73 -26.25 -18.80
C PRO A 68 0.19 -27.45 -19.03
N GLY A 69 1.01 -27.81 -18.03
CA GLY A 69 1.88 -29.00 -18.10
C GLY A 69 1.06 -30.29 -18.23
N GLN A 70 -0.01 -30.42 -17.44
CA GLN A 70 -0.93 -31.57 -17.51
C GLN A 70 -1.63 -31.67 -18.87
N PHE A 71 -2.04 -30.53 -19.45
CA PHE A 71 -2.58 -30.50 -20.80
C PHE A 71 -1.58 -31.00 -21.84
N VAL A 72 -0.35 -30.48 -21.81
CA VAL A 72 0.70 -30.93 -22.75
C VAL A 72 0.96 -32.43 -22.62
N THR A 73 1.02 -32.97 -21.39
CA THR A 73 1.19 -34.41 -21.18
C THR A 73 0.01 -35.23 -21.72
N ALA A 74 -1.24 -34.78 -21.51
CA ALA A 74 -2.43 -35.46 -22.04
C ALA A 74 -2.47 -35.45 -23.58
N LEU A 75 -2.12 -34.32 -24.20
CA LEU A 75 -2.01 -34.21 -25.66
C LEU A 75 -0.91 -35.11 -26.23
N LEU A 76 0.26 -35.15 -25.58
CA LEU A 76 1.39 -35.98 -26.02
C LEU A 76 1.03 -37.48 -26.02
N ASN A 77 0.27 -37.91 -25.00
CA ASN A 77 -0.19 -39.28 -24.87
C ASN A 77 -1.42 -39.63 -25.73
N ARG A 78 -1.98 -38.66 -26.46
CA ARG A 78 -3.21 -38.79 -27.27
C ARG A 78 -4.40 -39.36 -26.50
N ASP A 79 -4.48 -39.07 -25.20
CA ASP A 79 -5.57 -39.53 -24.34
C ASP A 79 -6.65 -38.45 -24.25
N GLU A 80 -7.73 -38.66 -25.00
CA GLU A 80 -8.88 -37.75 -25.05
C GLU A 80 -9.61 -37.67 -23.70
N HIS A 81 -9.74 -38.80 -23.00
CA HIS A 81 -10.47 -38.84 -21.73
C HIS A 81 -9.69 -38.10 -20.63
N ALA A 82 -8.37 -38.26 -20.60
CA ALA A 82 -7.52 -37.50 -19.69
C ALA A 82 -7.58 -35.99 -19.98
N PHE A 83 -7.61 -35.59 -21.25
CA PHE A 83 -7.73 -34.19 -21.65
C PHE A 83 -9.01 -33.54 -21.10
N TRP A 84 -10.18 -34.15 -21.32
CA TRP A 84 -11.45 -33.62 -20.85
C TRP A 84 -11.53 -33.54 -19.31
N LYS A 85 -10.96 -34.51 -18.60
CA LYS A 85 -10.90 -34.49 -17.14
C LYS A 85 -10.03 -33.34 -16.61
N VAL A 86 -8.88 -33.09 -17.24
CA VAL A 86 -8.02 -31.94 -16.89
C VAL A 86 -8.74 -30.63 -17.21
N PHE A 87 -9.48 -30.58 -18.33
CA PHE A 87 -10.26 -29.41 -18.72
C PHE A 87 -11.35 -29.06 -17.71
N GLU A 88 -12.21 -30.01 -17.35
CA GLU A 88 -13.26 -29.78 -16.35
C GLU A 88 -12.67 -29.34 -15.00
N ARG A 89 -11.61 -30.02 -14.53
CA ARG A 89 -10.91 -29.64 -13.30
C ARG A 89 -10.36 -28.22 -13.40
N SER A 90 -9.72 -27.87 -14.51
CA SER A 90 -9.12 -26.54 -14.69
C SER A 90 -10.16 -25.42 -14.65
N LEU A 91 -11.35 -25.65 -15.23
CA LEU A 91 -12.44 -24.68 -15.22
C LEU A 91 -12.86 -24.32 -13.79
N VAL A 92 -12.97 -25.32 -12.91
CA VAL A 92 -13.31 -25.13 -11.50
C VAL A 92 -12.21 -24.33 -10.78
N TRP A 93 -10.93 -24.65 -11.01
CA TRP A 93 -9.83 -23.91 -10.40
C TRP A 93 -9.78 -22.45 -10.85
N TYR A 94 -9.99 -22.17 -12.13
CA TYR A 94 -10.05 -20.79 -12.63
C TYR A 94 -11.25 -20.02 -12.08
N ALA A 95 -12.42 -20.67 -11.92
CA ALA A 95 -13.58 -20.03 -11.31
C ALA A 95 -13.29 -19.63 -9.84
N ILE A 96 -12.62 -20.50 -9.09
CA ILE A 96 -12.20 -20.23 -7.71
C ILE A 96 -11.19 -19.07 -7.65
N ASP A 97 -10.20 -19.06 -8.54
CA ASP A 97 -9.18 -18.01 -8.63
C ASP A 97 -9.80 -16.63 -8.90
N ILE A 98 -10.78 -16.54 -9.80
CA ILE A 98 -11.48 -15.28 -10.07
C ILE A 98 -12.17 -14.75 -8.81
N VAL A 99 -12.87 -15.62 -8.06
CA VAL A 99 -13.60 -15.22 -6.84
C VAL A 99 -12.63 -14.77 -5.75
N ILE A 100 -11.54 -15.52 -5.56
CA ILE A 100 -10.55 -15.21 -4.52
C ILE A 100 -9.74 -13.97 -4.90
N GLY A 101 -9.33 -13.83 -6.16
CA GLY A 101 -8.66 -12.64 -6.66
C GLY A 101 -9.53 -11.38 -6.55
N ALA A 102 -10.83 -11.48 -6.82
CA ALA A 102 -11.77 -10.37 -6.59
C ALA A 102 -11.89 -10.02 -5.10
N SER A 103 -11.93 -11.03 -4.23
CA SER A 103 -11.98 -10.85 -2.78
C SER A 103 -10.73 -10.17 -2.23
N VAL A 104 -9.53 -10.57 -2.69
CA VAL A 104 -8.26 -9.94 -2.31
C VAL A 104 -8.23 -8.46 -2.70
N LYS A 105 -8.68 -8.12 -3.92
CA LYS A 105 -8.78 -6.72 -4.37
C LYS A 105 -9.74 -5.89 -3.51
N LEU A 106 -10.89 -6.46 -3.16
CA LEU A 106 -11.85 -5.82 -2.27
C LEU A 106 -11.23 -5.57 -0.88
N LEU A 107 -10.57 -6.59 -0.31
CA LEU A 107 -9.91 -6.48 1.00
C LEU A 107 -8.80 -5.43 1.00
N HIS A 108 -8.00 -5.35 -0.07
CA HIS A 108 -7.01 -4.29 -0.25
C HIS A 108 -7.65 -2.90 -0.26
N GLY A 109 -8.79 -2.74 -0.96
CA GLY A 109 -9.54 -1.48 -0.98
C GLY A 109 -10.03 -1.06 0.42
N ILE A 110 -10.58 -2.01 1.19
CA ILE A 110 -11.01 -1.77 2.57
C ILE A 110 -9.82 -1.40 3.45
N ALA A 111 -8.73 -2.16 3.38
CA ALA A 111 -7.52 -1.89 4.15
C ALA A 111 -6.99 -0.49 3.83
N TYR A 112 -6.83 -0.14 2.56
CA TYR A 112 -6.42 1.19 2.13
C TYR A 112 -7.30 2.31 2.73
N PHE A 113 -8.63 2.15 2.68
CA PHE A 113 -9.55 3.14 3.21
C PHE A 113 -9.38 3.35 4.72
N ILE A 114 -9.19 2.25 5.48
CA ILE A 114 -8.97 2.30 6.94
C ILE A 114 -7.64 2.99 7.26
N LEU A 115 -6.56 2.60 6.59
CA LEU A 115 -5.23 3.18 6.80
C LEU A 115 -5.24 4.69 6.50
N ARG A 116 -5.89 5.08 5.39
CA ARG A 116 -6.05 6.48 5.01
C ARG A 116 -6.85 7.27 6.05
N ARG A 117 -7.96 6.72 6.53
CA ARG A 117 -8.78 7.35 7.58
C ARG A 117 -8.00 7.55 8.87
N ASN A 118 -7.24 6.54 9.30
CA ASN A 118 -6.41 6.62 10.51
C ASN A 118 -5.33 7.70 10.33
N LEU A 119 -4.59 7.66 9.22
CA LEU A 119 -3.55 8.65 8.93
C LEU A 119 -4.12 10.09 8.93
N MET A 120 -5.23 10.32 8.23
CA MET A 120 -5.83 11.65 8.16
C MET A 120 -6.32 12.12 9.53
N SER A 121 -6.91 11.23 10.33
CA SER A 121 -7.39 11.58 11.68
C SER A 121 -6.23 11.96 12.60
N ALA A 122 -5.15 11.18 12.58
CA ALA A 122 -3.95 11.46 13.37
C ALA A 122 -3.23 12.74 12.92
N MET A 123 -3.16 12.98 11.60
CA MET A 123 -2.61 14.24 11.07
C MET A 123 -3.47 15.43 11.49
N HIS A 124 -4.79 15.31 11.38
CA HIS A 124 -5.72 16.38 11.75
C HIS A 124 -5.61 16.72 13.24
N GLU A 125 -5.60 15.70 14.11
CA GLU A 125 -5.41 15.89 15.54
C GLU A 125 -4.09 16.60 15.87
N LYS A 126 -2.97 16.17 15.25
CA LYS A 126 -1.67 16.83 15.45
C LYS A 126 -1.61 18.25 14.88
N TYR A 127 -2.27 18.50 13.76
CA TYR A 127 -2.27 19.79 13.09
C TYR A 127 -3.04 20.86 13.88
N PHE A 128 -4.19 20.47 14.44
CA PHE A 128 -5.02 21.37 15.25
C PHE A 128 -4.66 21.37 16.73
N SER A 129 -3.87 20.41 17.21
CA SER A 129 -3.34 20.42 18.57
C SER A 129 -2.35 21.58 18.79
N ASN A 130 -2.40 22.17 19.98
CA ASN A 130 -1.40 23.08 20.52
C ASN A 130 -1.03 24.30 19.63
N ASN A 131 -2.03 24.83 18.90
CA ASN A 131 -1.86 25.95 17.96
C ASN A 131 -0.78 25.69 16.90
N VAL A 132 -0.49 24.42 16.56
CA VAL A 132 0.50 24.06 15.54
C VAL A 132 0.13 24.67 14.19
N TYR A 133 -1.16 24.68 13.83
CA TYR A 133 -1.70 25.45 12.70
C TYR A 133 -1.17 26.90 12.66
N TYR A 134 -1.34 27.64 13.76
CA TYR A 134 -0.90 29.02 13.86
C TYR A 134 0.61 29.15 13.85
N LYS A 135 1.33 28.24 14.52
CA LYS A 135 2.80 28.25 14.55
C LYS A 135 3.39 27.96 13.17
N MET A 136 2.92 26.94 12.46
CA MET A 136 3.39 26.63 11.10
C MET A 136 3.07 27.77 10.11
N ASN A 137 1.83 28.29 10.10
CA ASN A 137 1.47 29.37 9.19
C ASN A 137 2.10 30.72 9.56
N LYS A 138 2.30 31.05 10.86
CA LYS A 138 2.89 32.33 11.27
C LYS A 138 4.42 32.32 11.32
N ILE A 139 5.07 31.19 11.60
CA ILE A 139 6.55 31.12 11.61
C ILE A 139 7.11 31.29 10.18
N ASN A 140 6.32 30.97 9.15
CA ASN A 140 6.66 31.27 7.75
C ASN A 140 6.25 32.71 7.32
N ASN A 141 5.49 33.44 8.13
CA ASN A 141 5.11 34.84 7.89
C ASN A 141 6.18 35.84 8.36
N LYS A 142 7.46 35.58 8.08
CA LYS A 142 8.45 36.67 8.13
C LYS A 142 8.26 37.73 7.03
N ARG A 143 7.21 37.63 6.19
CA ARG A 143 6.88 38.60 5.11
C ARG A 143 5.41 38.64 4.65
N ILE A 144 4.40 38.28 5.46
CA ILE A 144 3.03 38.74 5.14
C ILE A 144 2.83 40.10 5.79
N ASP A 145 3.36 41.10 5.08
CA ASP A 145 2.96 42.49 5.21
C ASP A 145 1.55 42.56 4.60
N ASN A 146 0.54 42.35 5.44
CA ASN A 146 -0.82 42.73 5.07
C ASN A 146 -0.88 44.26 5.20
N PRO A 147 -1.43 45.00 4.22
CA PRO A 147 -1.70 46.42 4.38
C PRO A 147 -2.61 46.70 5.58
#